data_AF-H6LGR2-F1
#
_entry.id   AF-H6LGR2-F1
#
_cell.length_a   1.000
_cell.length_b   1.000
_cell.length_c   1.000
_cell.angle_alpha   90.00
_cell.angle_beta   90.00
_cell.angle_gamma   90.00
#
_symmetry.space_group_name_H-M   'P 1'
#
loop_
_entity.id
_entity.type
_entity.pdbx_description
1 polymer ?
#
loop_
_entity_poly.entity_id
_entity_poly.type
_entity_poly.pdbx_seq_one_letter_code
_entity_poly.pdbx_strand_id
1 'polypeptide(L)'
;MLYHSELNLISQLVALDLPAAPSLLPDYTVADMVTALLPEVARLQGDCAMSSAEWEQSLRLIQTNPTLTALKILAYTNQPDSGLVGYCFSSPSPDTAIIAFRGTTGIGWIDNFKGAFLTDTPQQLKALAFFQQVDATFNFDHYIMTGHSKGGNNSQYLTIVYGDKIDLCVTFNSQGFSTEFIRQYDQEIAHNQSKIIAYESAWDVVNILLNSIAGKRVVVGNESKLPHHNHPPNRLLDRSGAIRNLDIRHPFYTNLQNFTVNITGLASKAKQQFDKNKTTKK
;
A
#
# COMPACT_ATOMS: atom_id res chain seq x y z
N MET A 1 10.53 15.10 -7.04
CA MET A 1 10.03 13.90 -6.33
C MET A 1 9.17 14.34 -5.16
N LEU A 2 8.09 13.62 -4.85
CA LEU A 2 7.24 13.92 -3.71
C LEU A 2 7.92 13.61 -2.37
N TYR A 3 7.58 14.36 -1.33
CA TYR A 3 7.90 14.00 0.05
C TYR A 3 7.12 12.75 0.48
N HIS A 4 7.62 12.03 1.49
CA HIS A 4 6.92 10.84 2.00
C HIS A 4 5.55 11.19 2.61
N SER A 5 5.38 12.37 3.21
CA SER A 5 4.07 12.85 3.68
C SER A 5 3.09 13.07 2.52
N GLU A 6 3.57 13.54 1.38
CA GLU A 6 2.76 13.71 0.17
C GLU A 6 2.35 12.35 -0.42
N LEU A 7 3.26 11.36 -0.44
CA LEU A 7 2.92 9.98 -0.79
C LEU A 7 1.91 9.35 0.17
N ASN A 8 1.94 9.73 1.46
CA ASN A 8 0.91 9.33 2.42
C ASN A 8 -0.44 9.92 2.02
N LEU A 9 -0.53 11.23 1.75
CA LEU A 9 -1.77 11.88 1.31
C LEU A 9 -2.31 11.26 0.00
N ILE A 10 -1.45 10.91 -0.96
CA ILE A 10 -1.85 10.15 -2.15
C ILE A 10 -2.42 8.78 -1.77
N SER A 11 -1.78 8.05 -0.84
CA SER A 11 -2.28 6.76 -0.37
C SER A 11 -3.65 6.85 0.32
N GLN A 12 -3.97 8.01 0.92
CA GLN A 12 -5.30 8.30 1.48
C GLN A 12 -6.31 8.58 0.35
N LEU A 13 -5.95 9.43 -0.61
CA LEU A 13 -6.83 9.83 -1.71
C LEU A 13 -7.30 8.63 -2.54
N VAL A 14 -6.40 7.66 -2.82
CA VAL A 14 -6.74 6.45 -3.57
C VAL A 14 -7.63 5.46 -2.81
N ALA A 15 -7.91 5.71 -1.53
CA ALA A 15 -8.94 4.97 -0.81
C ALA A 15 -10.36 5.38 -1.17
N LEU A 16 -10.52 6.42 -1.99
CA LEU A 16 -11.79 6.88 -2.56
C LEU A 16 -11.86 6.47 -4.03
N ASP A 17 -13.07 6.18 -4.51
CA ASP A 17 -13.32 5.92 -5.92
C ASP A 17 -13.17 7.21 -6.75
N LEU A 18 -12.76 7.06 -8.00
CA LEU A 18 -12.60 8.17 -8.93
C LEU A 18 -13.97 8.83 -9.19
N PRO A 19 -14.19 10.10 -8.84
CA PRO A 19 -15.47 10.79 -9.03
C PRO A 19 -15.62 11.33 -10.46
N ALA A 20 -15.04 10.65 -11.45
CA ALA A 20 -14.98 11.07 -12.84
C ALA A 20 -15.04 9.86 -13.78
N ALA A 21 -15.56 10.08 -14.99
CA ALA A 21 -15.52 9.06 -16.03
C ALA A 21 -14.07 8.84 -16.50
N PRO A 22 -13.62 7.59 -16.75
CA PRO A 22 -12.27 7.30 -17.22
C PRO A 22 -11.85 8.04 -18.49
N SER A 23 -12.80 8.46 -19.33
CA SER A 23 -12.54 9.26 -20.54
C SER A 23 -11.97 10.65 -20.26
N LEU A 24 -12.09 11.16 -19.03
CA LEU A 24 -11.59 12.48 -18.64
C LEU A 24 -10.12 12.46 -18.18
N LEU A 25 -9.56 11.28 -17.90
CA LEU A 25 -8.25 11.11 -17.26
C LEU A 25 -7.06 11.82 -17.94
N PRO A 26 -6.95 11.94 -19.28
CA PRO A 26 -5.81 12.61 -19.90
C PRO A 26 -5.55 14.04 -19.38
N ASP A 27 -6.61 14.73 -18.91
CA ASP A 27 -6.54 16.09 -18.36
C ASP A 27 -7.04 16.21 -16.92
N TYR A 28 -7.57 15.13 -16.33
CA TYR A 28 -8.09 15.14 -14.97
C TYR A 28 -6.96 15.19 -13.94
N THR A 29 -7.02 16.15 -13.02
CA THR A 29 -5.98 16.37 -12.01
C THR A 29 -6.43 15.92 -10.62
N VAL A 30 -5.46 15.80 -9.71
CA VAL A 30 -5.74 15.65 -8.28
C VAL A 30 -6.53 16.85 -7.74
N ALA A 31 -6.32 18.07 -8.27
CA ALA A 31 -7.12 19.25 -7.89
C ALA A 31 -8.60 19.06 -8.24
N ASP A 32 -8.90 18.51 -9.41
CA ASP A 32 -10.27 18.23 -9.85
C ASP A 32 -10.93 17.17 -8.96
N MET A 33 -10.19 16.10 -8.65
CA MET A 33 -10.64 15.05 -7.75
C MET A 33 -10.98 15.60 -6.36
N VAL A 34 -10.09 16.40 -5.79
CA VAL A 34 -10.30 17.01 -4.46
C VAL A 34 -11.49 17.98 -4.48
N THR A 35 -11.64 18.75 -5.55
CA THR A 35 -12.77 19.68 -5.73
C THR A 35 -14.11 18.94 -5.78
N ALA A 36 -14.15 17.79 -6.43
CA ALA A 36 -15.35 16.95 -6.49
C ALA A 36 -15.68 16.26 -5.16
N LEU A 37 -14.67 15.86 -4.38
CA LEU A 37 -14.85 15.09 -3.14
C LEU A 37 -15.11 15.95 -1.90
N LEU A 38 -14.57 17.17 -1.83
CA LEU A 38 -14.70 18.05 -0.66
C LEU A 38 -16.15 18.35 -0.25
N PRO A 39 -17.09 18.65 -1.18
CA PRO A 39 -18.50 18.84 -0.82
C PRO A 39 -19.18 17.57 -0.29
N GLU A 40 -18.62 16.40 -0.59
CA GLU A 40 -19.20 15.08 -0.32
C GLU A 40 -18.61 14.40 0.92
N VAL A 41 -17.76 15.08 1.72
CA VAL A 41 -17.07 14.49 2.89
C VAL A 41 -17.97 13.76 3.89
N ALA A 42 -19.23 14.18 4.01
CA ALA A 42 -20.23 13.52 4.86
C ALA A 42 -20.68 12.14 4.33
N ARG A 43 -20.51 11.90 3.02
CA ARG A 43 -20.91 10.69 2.31
C ARG A 43 -19.73 9.84 1.85
N LEU A 44 -18.50 10.35 1.97
CA LEU A 44 -17.30 9.60 1.59
C LEU A 44 -17.24 8.30 2.39
N GLN A 45 -17.52 7.20 1.70
CA GLN A 45 -17.23 5.86 2.15
C GLN A 45 -15.87 5.50 1.58
N GLY A 46 -14.90 5.26 2.46
CA GLY A 46 -13.55 4.88 2.09
C GLY A 46 -13.03 3.80 3.02
N ASP A 47 -12.01 3.09 2.55
CA ASP A 47 -11.65 1.78 3.11
C ASP A 47 -10.66 1.86 4.27
N CYS A 48 -10.36 3.08 4.72
CA CYS A 48 -9.30 3.35 5.68
C CYS A 48 -9.80 3.90 7.02
N ALA A 49 -11.11 3.77 7.30
CA ALA A 49 -11.75 4.09 8.58
C ALA A 49 -11.51 5.52 9.08
N MET A 50 -11.49 6.49 8.17
CA MET A 50 -11.43 7.91 8.47
C MET A 50 -12.85 8.50 8.60
N SER A 51 -13.07 9.32 9.62
CA SER A 51 -14.28 10.12 9.80
C SER A 51 -14.38 11.23 8.75
N SER A 52 -15.58 11.81 8.56
CA SER A 52 -15.77 12.94 7.63
C SER A 52 -14.88 14.15 7.94
N ALA A 53 -14.61 14.42 9.23
CA ALA A 53 -13.71 15.51 9.63
C ALA A 53 -12.25 15.21 9.27
N GLU A 54 -11.82 13.94 9.40
CA GLU A 54 -10.48 13.52 8.98
C GLU A 54 -10.35 13.55 7.46
N TRP A 55 -11.37 13.14 6.73
CA TRP A 55 -11.41 13.28 5.27
C TRP A 55 -11.32 14.73 4.84
N GLU A 56 -12.11 15.63 5.43
CA GLU A 56 -12.02 17.05 5.12
C GLU A 56 -10.60 17.58 5.39
N GLN A 57 -10.00 17.25 6.52
CA GLN A 57 -8.64 17.67 6.84
C GLN A 57 -7.63 17.20 5.77
N SER A 58 -7.65 15.92 5.40
CA SER A 58 -6.73 15.37 4.41
C SER A 58 -6.95 15.97 3.01
N LEU A 59 -8.20 16.13 2.59
CA LEU A 59 -8.52 16.77 1.31
C LEU A 59 -8.10 18.25 1.29
N ARG A 60 -8.21 18.98 2.41
CA ARG A 60 -7.72 20.35 2.54
C ARG A 60 -6.19 20.43 2.47
N LEU A 61 -5.47 19.49 3.08
CA LEU A 61 -4.02 19.39 2.98
C LEU A 61 -3.57 19.14 1.54
N ILE A 62 -4.30 18.31 0.79
CA ILE A 62 -4.04 18.10 -0.63
C ILE A 62 -4.38 19.38 -1.42
N GLN A 63 -5.54 20.00 -1.16
CA GLN A 63 -6.02 21.19 -1.85
C GLN A 63 -5.02 22.36 -1.78
N THR A 64 -4.31 22.52 -0.67
CA THR A 64 -3.34 23.60 -0.45
C THR A 64 -1.91 23.26 -0.88
N ASN A 65 -1.67 22.03 -1.37
CA ASN A 65 -0.36 21.59 -1.82
C ASN A 65 -0.26 21.67 -3.37
N PRO A 66 0.46 22.67 -3.93
CA PRO A 66 0.52 22.88 -5.37
C PRO A 66 1.18 21.72 -6.13
N THR A 67 2.13 21.02 -5.50
CA THR A 67 2.78 19.84 -6.09
C THR A 67 1.78 18.71 -6.28
N LEU A 68 0.94 18.45 -5.26
CA LEU A 68 -0.07 17.40 -5.33
C LEU A 68 -1.20 17.76 -6.28
N THR A 69 -1.73 18.98 -6.23
CA THR A 69 -2.85 19.39 -7.09
C THR A 69 -2.50 19.38 -8.58
N ALA A 70 -1.22 19.57 -8.93
CA ALA A 70 -0.76 19.57 -10.32
C ALA A 70 -0.64 18.17 -10.93
N LEU A 71 -0.70 17.09 -10.13
CA LEU A 71 -0.55 15.74 -10.66
C LEU A 71 -1.78 15.37 -11.50
N LYS A 72 -1.55 14.86 -12.71
CA LYS A 72 -2.58 14.25 -13.56
C LYS A 72 -2.84 12.82 -13.13
N ILE A 73 -4.09 12.39 -13.19
CA ILE A 73 -4.48 10.99 -13.00
C ILE A 73 -4.47 10.32 -14.38
N LEU A 74 -3.44 9.52 -14.66
CA LEU A 74 -3.18 8.96 -15.98
C LEU A 74 -3.96 7.67 -16.24
N ALA A 75 -4.13 6.85 -15.22
CA ALA A 75 -4.87 5.60 -15.30
C ALA A 75 -5.56 5.26 -13.98
N TYR A 76 -6.66 4.51 -14.08
CA TYR A 76 -7.44 4.04 -12.95
C TYR A 76 -7.98 2.65 -13.24
N THR A 77 -7.98 1.78 -12.23
CA THR A 77 -8.66 0.49 -12.27
C THR A 77 -9.46 0.31 -11.00
N ASN A 78 -10.66 -0.26 -11.12
CA ASN A 78 -11.47 -0.71 -10.00
C ASN A 78 -12.09 -2.05 -10.35
N GLN A 79 -11.61 -3.10 -9.67
CA GLN A 79 -11.96 -4.50 -9.92
C GLN A 79 -12.58 -5.10 -8.65
N PRO A 80 -13.89 -4.91 -8.41
CA PRO A 80 -14.57 -5.38 -7.21
C PRO A 80 -14.35 -6.88 -6.93
N ASP A 81 -14.31 -7.73 -7.97
CA ASP A 81 -14.15 -9.18 -7.85
C ASP A 81 -12.80 -9.59 -7.23
N SER A 82 -11.75 -8.81 -7.50
CA SER A 82 -10.40 -9.05 -6.93
C SER A 82 -10.09 -8.14 -5.75
N GLY A 83 -10.93 -7.14 -5.50
CA GLY A 83 -10.70 -6.05 -4.55
C GLY A 83 -9.62 -5.06 -4.99
N LEU A 84 -9.05 -5.15 -6.19
CA LEU A 84 -8.02 -4.22 -6.65
C LEU A 84 -8.63 -2.87 -6.99
N VAL A 85 -8.10 -1.81 -6.39
CA VAL A 85 -8.18 -0.45 -6.91
C VAL A 85 -6.78 0.13 -7.01
N GLY A 86 -6.48 0.74 -8.15
CA GLY A 86 -5.17 1.27 -8.47
C GLY A 86 -5.27 2.53 -9.31
N TYR A 87 -4.35 3.45 -9.06
CA TYR A 87 -4.21 4.71 -9.78
C TYR A 87 -2.78 4.85 -10.27
N CYS A 88 -2.62 5.44 -11.44
CA CYS A 88 -1.34 5.96 -11.93
C CYS A 88 -1.46 7.49 -12.01
N PHE A 89 -0.48 8.18 -11.47
CA PHE A 89 -0.36 9.63 -11.52
C PHE A 89 0.90 10.03 -12.26
N SER A 90 0.89 11.20 -12.90
CA SER A 90 2.12 11.85 -13.31
C SER A 90 2.99 12.17 -12.09
N SER A 91 4.29 12.35 -12.30
CA SER A 91 5.22 12.87 -11.28
C SER A 91 5.66 14.29 -11.65
N PRO A 92 6.19 15.08 -10.69
CA PRO A 92 6.95 16.29 -11.03
C PRO A 92 8.17 16.04 -11.92
N SER A 93 8.67 14.79 -11.98
CA SER A 93 9.69 14.35 -12.93
C SER A 93 9.03 13.74 -14.17
N PRO A 94 9.32 14.21 -15.40
CA PRO A 94 8.57 13.81 -16.60
C PRO A 94 8.69 12.33 -16.95
N ASP A 95 9.84 11.71 -16.67
CA ASP A 95 10.11 10.29 -16.99
C ASP A 95 9.73 9.34 -15.85
N THR A 96 8.98 9.84 -14.85
CA THR A 96 8.57 9.09 -13.67
C THR A 96 7.05 9.12 -13.50
N ALA A 97 6.46 7.99 -13.14
CA ALA A 97 5.08 7.93 -12.68
C ALA A 97 4.97 7.49 -11.22
N ILE A 98 3.86 7.84 -10.59
CA ILE A 98 3.52 7.37 -9.25
C ILE A 98 2.35 6.41 -9.37
N ILE A 99 2.52 5.17 -8.89
CA ILE A 99 1.43 4.20 -8.84
C ILE A 99 1.04 3.98 -7.38
N ALA A 100 -0.26 4.11 -7.11
CA ALA A 100 -0.81 3.93 -5.78
C ALA A 100 -1.98 2.96 -5.78
N PHE A 101 -2.01 2.08 -4.79
CA PHE A 101 -3.08 1.08 -4.63
C PHE A 101 -3.88 1.32 -3.36
N ARG A 102 -5.18 1.02 -3.46
CA ARG A 102 -6.10 1.02 -2.32
C ARG A 102 -5.89 -0.21 -1.42
N GLY A 103 -6.20 -0.06 -0.14
CA GLY A 103 -6.40 -1.18 0.79
C GLY A 103 -7.63 -2.04 0.47
N THR A 104 -7.97 -2.99 1.35
CA THR A 104 -9.12 -3.91 1.15
C THR A 104 -10.35 -3.47 1.94
N THR A 105 -11.54 -3.52 1.32
CA THR A 105 -12.85 -3.48 2.01
C THR A 105 -13.24 -4.83 2.59
N GLY A 106 -13.74 -4.86 3.84
CA GLY A 106 -14.70 -5.85 4.37
C GLY A 106 -14.31 -7.33 4.51
N ILE A 107 -13.42 -7.85 3.66
CA ILE A 107 -12.94 -9.24 3.58
C ILE A 107 -11.51 -9.36 4.17
N GLY A 108 -10.95 -8.23 4.64
CA GLY A 108 -9.53 -8.04 4.95
C GLY A 108 -8.90 -9.10 5.85
N TRP A 109 -9.62 -9.65 6.84
CA TRP A 109 -9.07 -10.72 7.70
C TRP A 109 -8.91 -12.05 6.98
N ILE A 110 -9.84 -12.43 6.09
CA ILE A 110 -9.75 -13.66 5.30
C ILE A 110 -8.64 -13.54 4.27
N ASP A 111 -8.49 -12.37 3.64
CA ASP A 111 -7.39 -12.13 2.71
C ASP A 111 -6.03 -12.05 3.43
N ASN A 112 -5.97 -11.45 4.62
CA ASN A 112 -4.78 -11.47 5.46
C ASN A 112 -4.38 -12.90 5.86
N PHE A 113 -5.37 -13.75 6.16
CA PHE A 113 -5.17 -15.18 6.40
C PHE A 113 -4.71 -15.93 5.15
N LYS A 114 -5.28 -15.67 3.97
CA LYS A 114 -4.82 -16.27 2.71
C LYS A 114 -3.40 -15.84 2.36
N GLY A 115 -3.08 -14.57 2.54
CA GLY A 115 -1.74 -13.99 2.36
C GLY A 115 -0.68 -14.62 3.28
N ALA A 116 -1.08 -15.32 4.34
CA ALA A 116 -0.17 -16.07 5.21
C ALA A 116 0.36 -17.36 4.57
N PHE A 117 -0.27 -17.87 3.50
CA PHE A 117 0.00 -19.19 2.90
C PHE A 117 0.26 -19.18 1.39
N LEU A 118 -0.05 -18.07 0.72
CA LEU A 118 0.13 -17.92 -0.72
C LEU A 118 1.49 -17.30 -1.03
N THR A 119 2.11 -17.76 -2.12
CA THR A 119 3.26 -17.08 -2.72
C THR A 119 2.80 -15.75 -3.29
N ASP A 120 1.99 -15.78 -4.36
CA ASP A 120 1.34 -14.60 -4.92
C ASP A 120 -0.16 -14.63 -4.57
N THR A 121 -0.70 -13.51 -4.11
CA THR A 121 -2.14 -13.35 -3.88
C THR A 121 -2.84 -12.94 -5.18
N PRO A 122 -4.13 -13.28 -5.37
CA PRO A 122 -4.87 -12.86 -6.55
C PRO A 122 -4.85 -11.34 -6.79
N GLN A 123 -4.94 -10.54 -5.73
CA GLN A 123 -4.90 -9.07 -5.85
C GLN A 123 -3.51 -8.56 -6.27
N GLN A 124 -2.42 -9.16 -5.79
CA GLN A 124 -1.04 -8.84 -6.23
C GLN A 124 -0.87 -9.10 -7.73
N LEU A 125 -1.38 -10.24 -8.23
CA LEU A 125 -1.33 -10.55 -9.66
C LEU A 125 -2.15 -9.55 -10.50
N LYS A 126 -3.29 -9.07 -9.98
CA LYS A 126 -4.05 -7.99 -10.64
C LYS A 126 -3.32 -6.66 -10.58
N ALA A 127 -2.63 -6.35 -9.49
CA ALA A 127 -1.80 -5.15 -9.37
C ALA A 127 -0.64 -5.18 -10.39
N LEU A 128 -0.01 -6.34 -10.59
CA LEU A 128 0.99 -6.55 -11.64
C LEU A 128 0.42 -6.36 -13.04
N ALA A 129 -0.76 -6.91 -13.33
CA ALA A 129 -1.41 -6.70 -14.63
C ALA A 129 -1.73 -5.21 -14.88
N PHE A 130 -2.19 -4.48 -13.87
CA PHE A 130 -2.41 -3.03 -13.97
C PHE A 130 -1.10 -2.28 -14.21
N PHE A 131 -0.04 -2.61 -13.46
CA PHE A 131 1.29 -2.03 -13.67
C PHE A 131 1.78 -2.24 -15.10
N GLN A 132 1.72 -3.48 -15.61
CA GLN A 132 2.17 -3.82 -16.96
C GLN A 132 1.36 -3.09 -18.04
N GLN A 133 0.06 -2.89 -17.81
CA GLN A 133 -0.77 -2.08 -18.71
C GLN A 133 -0.35 -0.62 -18.72
N VAL A 134 -0.08 -0.03 -17.54
CA VAL A 134 0.43 1.33 -17.41
C VAL A 134 1.78 1.46 -18.09
N ASP A 135 2.69 0.52 -17.85
CA ASP A 135 4.03 0.50 -18.45
C ASP A 135 3.99 0.41 -19.97
N ALA A 136 3.17 -0.49 -20.52
CA ALA A 136 3.00 -0.61 -21.96
C ALA A 136 2.35 0.62 -22.61
N THR A 137 1.49 1.34 -21.87
CA THR A 137 0.76 2.50 -22.40
C THR A 137 1.61 3.77 -22.40
N PHE A 138 2.30 4.03 -21.30
CA PHE A 138 3.01 5.30 -21.10
C PHE A 138 4.52 5.18 -21.18
N ASN A 139 5.07 3.98 -20.98
CA ASN A 139 6.49 3.66 -21.07
C ASN A 139 7.39 4.66 -20.32
N PHE A 140 7.07 4.91 -19.05
CA PHE A 140 7.95 5.71 -18.18
C PHE A 140 9.23 4.93 -17.89
N ASP A 141 10.32 5.66 -17.67
CA ASP A 141 11.61 5.06 -17.32
C ASP A 141 11.58 4.54 -15.88
N HIS A 142 10.90 5.28 -14.98
CA HIS A 142 10.89 5.01 -13.55
C HIS A 142 9.50 5.09 -12.92
N TYR A 143 9.32 4.34 -11.84
CA TYR A 143 8.09 4.31 -11.06
C TYR A 143 8.37 4.50 -9.57
N ILE A 144 7.47 5.26 -8.92
CA ILE A 144 7.38 5.39 -7.48
C ILE A 144 6.10 4.67 -7.03
N MET A 145 6.24 3.76 -6.08
CA MET A 145 5.12 2.98 -5.57
C MET A 145 4.68 3.49 -4.20
N THR A 146 3.37 3.57 -3.96
CA THR A 146 2.83 3.90 -2.64
C THR A 146 1.51 3.19 -2.35
N GLY A 147 1.18 3.04 -1.08
CA GLY A 147 -0.10 2.47 -0.69
C GLY A 147 -0.22 2.27 0.81
N HIS A 148 -1.48 2.22 1.26
CA HIS A 148 -1.84 1.93 2.63
C HIS A 148 -2.33 0.48 2.79
N SER A 149 -2.06 -0.15 3.93
CA SER A 149 -2.59 -1.47 4.27
C SER A 149 -2.30 -2.51 3.17
N LYS A 150 -3.33 -3.12 2.58
CA LYS A 150 -3.15 -4.05 1.46
C LYS A 150 -2.60 -3.40 0.18
N GLY A 151 -2.90 -2.12 -0.07
CA GLY A 151 -2.32 -1.36 -1.18
C GLY A 151 -0.81 -1.18 -1.03
N GLY A 152 -0.34 -1.05 0.22
CA GLY A 152 1.09 -1.09 0.55
C GLY A 152 1.71 -2.45 0.21
N ASN A 153 1.01 -3.55 0.53
CA ASN A 153 1.47 -4.91 0.21
C ASN A 153 1.60 -5.13 -1.30
N ASN A 154 0.62 -4.66 -2.08
CA ASN A 154 0.67 -4.70 -3.55
C ASN A 154 1.84 -3.86 -4.12
N SER A 155 2.13 -2.71 -3.50
CA SER A 155 3.26 -1.84 -3.88
C SER A 155 4.61 -2.50 -3.60
N GLN A 156 4.77 -3.10 -2.41
CA GLN A 156 5.99 -3.82 -2.05
C GLN A 156 6.18 -5.05 -2.94
N TYR A 157 5.11 -5.79 -3.23
CA TYR A 157 5.11 -6.93 -4.15
C TYR A 157 5.71 -6.56 -5.51
N LEU A 158 5.18 -5.50 -6.14
CA LEU A 158 5.67 -5.03 -7.43
C LEU A 158 7.13 -4.60 -7.38
N THR A 159 7.54 -3.96 -6.28
CA THR A 159 8.93 -3.53 -6.08
C THR A 159 9.89 -4.73 -6.05
N ILE A 160 9.45 -5.88 -5.53
CA ILE A 160 10.24 -7.11 -5.57
C ILE A 160 10.27 -7.70 -6.97
N VAL A 161 9.11 -7.96 -7.58
CA VAL A 161 9.03 -8.75 -8.83
C VAL A 161 9.32 -7.94 -10.10
N TYR A 162 9.30 -6.61 -10.02
CA TYR A 162 9.49 -5.69 -11.14
C TYR A 162 10.41 -4.51 -10.77
N GLY A 163 11.42 -4.79 -9.93
CA GLY A 163 12.28 -3.77 -9.33
C GLY A 163 13.10 -2.94 -10.32
N ASP A 164 13.36 -3.41 -11.54
CA ASP A 164 14.23 -2.72 -12.50
C ASP A 164 13.69 -1.36 -12.96
N LYS A 165 12.36 -1.18 -12.98
CA LYS A 165 11.72 0.11 -13.27
C LYS A 165 11.22 0.85 -12.03
N ILE A 166 11.37 0.27 -10.84
CA ILE A 166 10.86 0.84 -9.59
C ILE A 166 12.03 1.34 -8.76
N ASP A 167 12.09 2.66 -8.56
CA ASP A 167 13.19 3.30 -7.84
C ASP A 167 12.93 3.40 -6.34
N LEU A 168 11.65 3.59 -5.98
CA LEU A 168 11.24 3.87 -4.61
C LEU A 168 9.85 3.33 -4.33
N CYS A 169 9.69 2.72 -3.17
CA CYS A 169 8.41 2.27 -2.65
C CYS A 169 8.24 2.77 -1.22
N VAL A 170 7.27 3.67 -1.00
CA VAL A 170 6.95 4.20 0.34
C VAL A 170 5.57 3.74 0.72
N THR A 171 5.46 2.96 1.80
CA THR A 171 4.18 2.35 2.18
C THR A 171 3.80 2.70 3.61
N PHE A 172 2.50 2.64 3.89
CA PHE A 172 1.92 3.12 5.14
C PHE A 172 1.07 2.02 5.77
N ASN A 173 1.47 1.56 6.96
CA ASN A 173 0.78 0.49 7.67
C ASN A 173 0.55 -0.78 6.82
N SER A 174 1.52 -1.12 5.98
CA SER A 174 1.43 -2.22 5.02
C SER A 174 1.50 -3.59 5.70
N GLN A 175 0.69 -4.53 5.22
CA GLN A 175 0.80 -5.94 5.59
C GLN A 175 2.11 -6.57 5.03
N GLY A 176 2.71 -7.50 5.78
CA GLY A 176 3.83 -8.33 5.33
C GLY A 176 3.42 -9.53 4.44
N PHE A 177 4.34 -10.49 4.29
CA PHE A 177 4.25 -11.60 3.33
C PHE A 177 4.42 -12.99 3.98
N SER A 178 3.89 -14.03 3.33
CA SER A 178 4.08 -15.42 3.75
C SER A 178 5.54 -15.87 3.66
N THR A 179 5.89 -16.93 4.40
CA THR A 179 7.21 -17.57 4.25
C THR A 179 7.39 -18.15 2.84
N GLU A 180 6.31 -18.60 2.19
CA GLU A 180 6.32 -19.07 0.81
C GLU A 180 6.74 -17.99 -0.19
N PHE A 181 6.25 -16.76 -0.02
CA PHE A 181 6.68 -15.61 -0.82
C PHE A 181 8.16 -15.32 -0.60
N ILE A 182 8.58 -15.22 0.68
CA ILE A 182 10.00 -14.95 1.02
C ILE A 182 10.92 -15.98 0.36
N ARG A 183 10.54 -17.26 0.39
CA ARG A 183 11.34 -18.34 -0.22
C ARG A 183 11.34 -18.29 -1.74
N GLN A 184 10.23 -17.90 -2.36
CA GLN A 184 10.14 -17.85 -3.83
C GLN A 184 10.98 -16.71 -4.40
N TYR A 185 10.99 -15.57 -3.73
CA TYR A 185 11.58 -14.31 -4.22
C TYR A 185 12.79 -13.88 -3.40
N ASP A 186 13.56 -14.82 -2.86
CA ASP A 186 14.66 -14.51 -1.94
C ASP A 186 15.74 -13.62 -2.59
N GLN A 187 16.09 -13.90 -3.84
CA GLN A 187 17.05 -13.15 -4.64
C GLN A 187 16.52 -11.75 -4.99
N GLU A 188 15.27 -11.66 -5.44
CA GLU A 188 14.62 -10.41 -5.78
C GLU A 188 14.43 -9.52 -4.54
N ILE A 189 14.10 -10.11 -3.38
CA ILE A 189 14.08 -9.40 -2.10
C ILE A 189 15.45 -8.87 -1.76
N ALA A 190 16.50 -9.70 -1.85
CA ALA A 190 17.87 -9.26 -1.56
C ALA A 190 18.30 -8.09 -2.46
N HIS A 191 17.91 -8.10 -3.73
CA HIS A 191 18.22 -7.05 -4.70
C HIS A 191 17.40 -5.77 -4.47
N ASN A 192 16.10 -5.89 -4.19
CA ASN A 192 15.17 -4.76 -4.27
C ASN A 192 14.69 -4.21 -2.92
N GLN A 193 14.89 -4.90 -1.79
CA GLN A 193 14.36 -4.47 -0.48
C GLN A 193 14.83 -3.07 -0.05
N SER A 194 16.03 -2.64 -0.46
CA SER A 194 16.58 -1.32 -0.12
C SER A 194 15.77 -0.15 -0.69
N LYS A 195 14.97 -0.41 -1.74
CA LYS A 195 14.06 0.55 -2.37
C LYS A 195 12.77 0.75 -1.56
N ILE A 196 12.52 -0.09 -0.56
CA ILE A 196 11.27 -0.12 0.22
C ILE A 196 11.46 0.55 1.58
N ILE A 197 10.66 1.59 1.82
CA ILE A 197 10.52 2.27 3.12
C ILE A 197 9.09 2.06 3.63
N ALA A 198 8.94 1.32 4.73
CA ALA A 198 7.66 1.08 5.38
C ALA A 198 7.49 2.01 6.60
N TYR A 199 6.50 2.90 6.56
CA TYR A 199 6.05 3.66 7.71
C TYR A 199 4.98 2.87 8.48
N GLU A 200 5.18 2.76 9.79
CA GLU A 200 4.40 1.88 10.65
C GLU A 200 3.95 2.64 11.90
N SER A 201 2.63 2.73 12.12
CA SER A 201 2.08 3.16 13.40
C SER A 201 2.49 2.18 14.49
N ALA A 202 3.04 2.68 15.60
CA ALA A 202 3.52 1.87 16.72
C ALA A 202 2.44 0.98 17.38
N TRP A 203 1.16 1.29 17.14
CA TRP A 203 -0.01 0.68 17.76
C TRP A 203 -1.00 0.10 16.73
N ASP A 204 -0.56 -0.18 15.51
CA ASP A 204 -1.38 -0.82 14.49
C ASP A 204 -1.12 -2.34 14.41
N VAL A 205 -2.20 -3.12 14.37
CA VAL A 205 -2.15 -4.59 14.29
C VAL A 205 -1.91 -5.11 12.87
N VAL A 206 -2.17 -4.31 11.84
CA VAL A 206 -2.03 -4.77 10.44
C VAL A 206 -0.58 -4.76 9.99
N ASN A 207 0.16 -3.69 10.30
CA ASN A 207 1.55 -3.54 9.88
C ASN A 207 2.54 -4.52 10.54
N ILE A 208 2.06 -5.30 11.51
CA ILE A 208 2.82 -6.34 12.19
C ILE A 208 2.50 -7.75 11.70
N LEU A 209 1.54 -7.90 10.78
CA LEU A 209 1.17 -9.22 10.26
C LEU A 209 2.24 -9.72 9.29
N LEU A 210 2.67 -10.97 9.49
CA LEU A 210 3.54 -11.73 8.61
C LEU A 210 4.97 -11.15 8.50
N ASN A 211 5.72 -11.57 7.48
CA ASN A 211 7.12 -11.20 7.29
C ASN A 211 7.25 -9.85 6.57
N SER A 212 7.98 -8.91 7.16
CA SER A 212 8.34 -7.68 6.46
C SER A 212 9.47 -7.95 5.47
N ILE A 213 9.40 -7.31 4.30
CA ILE A 213 10.44 -7.32 3.26
C ILE A 213 11.04 -5.93 3.03
N ALA A 214 10.70 -4.95 3.87
CA ALA A 214 11.16 -3.58 3.72
C ALA A 214 12.60 -3.45 4.20
N GLY A 215 13.47 -2.87 3.37
CA GLY A 215 14.86 -2.58 3.75
C GLY A 215 14.96 -1.49 4.82
N LYS A 216 13.98 -0.60 4.90
CA LYS A 216 13.85 0.38 6.00
C LYS A 216 12.44 0.37 6.58
N ARG A 217 12.36 0.30 7.90
CA ARG A 217 11.11 0.40 8.67
C ARG A 217 11.18 1.61 9.59
N VAL A 218 10.20 2.49 9.48
CA VAL A 218 10.11 3.74 10.25
C VAL A 218 8.87 3.65 11.12
N VAL A 219 9.08 3.37 12.40
CA VAL A 219 8.00 3.33 13.38
C VAL A 219 7.73 4.75 13.86
N VAL A 220 6.49 5.17 13.75
CA VAL A 220 6.02 6.49 14.20
C VAL A 220 4.87 6.31 15.19
N GLY A 221 4.66 7.31 16.04
CA GLY A 221 3.64 7.22 17.08
C GLY A 221 3.20 8.57 17.64
N ASN A 222 2.83 8.57 18.93
CA ASN A 222 2.18 9.67 19.67
C ASN A 222 0.67 9.88 19.40
N GLU A 223 -0.06 8.83 19.05
CA GLU A 223 -1.53 8.80 19.05
C GLU A 223 -2.09 7.76 20.04
N SER A 224 -3.43 7.59 20.06
CA SER A 224 -4.20 6.70 20.93
C SER A 224 -3.54 5.34 21.17
N LYS A 225 -3.40 4.90 22.43
CA LYS A 225 -2.91 3.55 22.77
C LYS A 225 -3.92 2.42 22.44
N LEU A 226 -5.10 2.76 21.92
CA LEU A 226 -6.11 1.78 21.52
C LEU A 226 -5.82 1.23 20.11
N PRO A 227 -5.64 -0.10 19.94
CA PRO A 227 -5.20 -0.72 18.69
C PRO A 227 -6.02 -0.33 17.45
N HIS A 228 -7.35 -0.23 17.59
CA HIS A 228 -8.27 0.00 16.47
C HIS A 228 -8.27 1.44 15.93
N HIS A 229 -7.55 2.37 16.58
CA HIS A 229 -7.53 3.78 16.18
C HIS A 229 -6.29 4.19 15.37
N ASN A 230 -5.32 3.29 15.18
CA ASN A 230 -4.01 3.66 14.62
C ASN A 230 -3.76 3.14 13.21
N HIS A 231 -4.66 2.30 12.69
CA HIS A 231 -4.56 1.80 11.33
C HIS A 231 -4.79 2.88 10.26
N PRO A 232 -5.75 3.83 10.42
CA PRO A 232 -6.01 4.84 9.40
C PRO A 232 -4.73 5.59 8.97
N PRO A 233 -4.50 5.77 7.65
CA PRO A 233 -3.26 6.29 7.10
C PRO A 233 -2.96 7.73 7.52
N ASN A 234 -4.00 8.54 7.77
CA ASN A 234 -3.89 9.91 8.26
C ASN A 234 -3.26 10.01 9.65
N ARG A 235 -3.29 8.93 10.44
CA ARG A 235 -2.71 8.89 11.80
C ARG A 235 -1.18 8.91 11.81
N LEU A 236 -0.56 8.66 10.65
CA LEU A 236 0.89 8.80 10.47
C LEU A 236 1.30 10.26 10.28
N LEU A 237 0.34 11.16 10.07
CA LEU A 237 0.58 12.59 9.89
C LEU A 237 0.11 13.39 11.12
N ASP A 238 0.78 14.50 11.38
CA ASP A 238 0.29 15.52 12.30
C ASP A 238 -0.72 16.45 11.61
N ARG A 239 -1.22 17.45 12.35
CA ARG A 239 -2.24 18.39 11.83
C ARG A 239 -1.76 19.25 10.66
N SER A 240 -0.45 19.43 10.52
CA SER A 240 0.16 20.17 9.40
C SER A 240 0.39 19.30 8.16
N GLY A 241 0.16 17.98 8.27
CA GLY A 241 0.43 17.02 7.21
C GLY A 241 1.88 16.51 7.21
N ALA A 242 2.68 16.82 8.22
CA ALA A 242 4.03 16.26 8.36
C ALA A 242 3.97 14.85 8.98
N ILE A 243 4.90 13.96 8.60
CA ILE A 243 5.02 12.65 9.24
C ILE A 243 5.33 12.84 10.73
N ARG A 244 4.59 12.13 11.59
CA ARG A 244 4.78 12.18 13.04
C ARG A 244 6.17 11.72 13.48
N ASN A 245 6.51 12.10 14.71
CA ASN A 245 7.76 11.72 15.34
C ASN A 245 7.91 10.20 15.46
N LEU A 246 9.17 9.77 15.43
CA LEU A 246 9.57 8.39 15.65
C LEU A 246 9.06 7.89 17.00
N ASP A 247 8.71 6.61 17.04
CA ASP A 247 8.29 5.90 18.25
C ASP A 247 8.88 4.48 18.22
N ILE A 248 8.72 3.75 19.31
CA ILE A 248 9.13 2.35 19.45
C ILE A 248 7.91 1.44 19.44
N ARG A 249 8.02 0.32 18.72
CA ARG A 249 6.99 -0.71 18.71
C ARG A 249 6.84 -1.32 20.10
N HIS A 250 5.62 -1.36 20.61
CA HIS A 250 5.37 -1.95 21.92
C HIS A 250 5.68 -3.46 21.91
N PRO A 251 6.35 -4.04 22.94
CA PRO A 251 6.76 -5.44 22.96
C PRO A 251 5.65 -6.46 22.70
N PHE A 252 4.42 -6.16 23.13
CA PHE A 252 3.23 -6.99 22.81
C PHE A 252 3.04 -7.18 21.29
N TYR A 253 3.20 -6.11 20.50
CA TYR A 253 3.05 -6.15 19.04
C TYR A 253 4.22 -6.87 18.38
N THR A 254 5.42 -6.77 18.95
CA THR A 254 6.58 -7.58 18.53
C THR A 254 6.30 -9.07 18.73
N ASN A 255 5.72 -9.46 19.87
CA ASN A 255 5.35 -10.85 20.15
C ASN A 255 4.24 -11.34 19.20
N LEU A 256 3.24 -10.50 18.92
CA LEU A 256 2.19 -10.83 17.96
C LEU A 256 2.75 -10.97 16.53
N GLN A 257 3.68 -10.11 16.12
CA GLN A 257 4.39 -10.26 14.85
C GLN A 257 5.09 -11.61 14.76
N ASN A 258 5.92 -11.95 15.76
CA ASN A 258 6.66 -13.21 15.81
C ASN A 258 5.71 -14.41 15.74
N PHE A 259 4.56 -14.34 16.41
CA PHE A 259 3.53 -15.37 16.33
C PHE A 259 3.01 -15.55 14.90
N THR A 260 2.65 -14.45 14.20
CA THR A 260 2.15 -14.54 12.81
C THR A 260 3.21 -15.06 11.85
N VAL A 261 4.47 -14.64 12.00
CA VAL A 261 5.61 -15.15 11.23
C VAL A 261 5.77 -16.66 11.41
N ASN A 262 5.74 -17.14 12.66
CA ASN A 262 5.85 -18.56 12.98
C ASN A 262 4.74 -19.41 12.34
N ILE A 263 3.50 -18.90 12.29
CA ILE A 263 2.39 -19.59 11.61
C ILE A 263 2.71 -19.79 10.13
N THR A 264 3.19 -18.77 9.43
CA THR A 264 3.55 -18.90 8.01
C THR A 264 4.69 -19.90 7.80
N GLY A 265 5.67 -19.92 8.71
CA GLY A 265 6.79 -20.86 8.65
C GLY A 265 6.36 -22.32 8.84
N LEU A 266 5.45 -22.58 9.77
CA LEU A 266 4.88 -23.92 9.98
C LEU A 266 4.09 -24.39 8.76
N ALA A 267 3.28 -23.52 8.17
CA ALA A 267 2.49 -23.86 6.99
C ALA A 267 3.37 -24.14 5.76
N SER A 268 4.41 -23.32 5.54
CA SER A 268 5.38 -23.54 4.48
C SER A 268 6.10 -24.89 4.61
N LYS A 269 6.50 -25.28 5.82
CA LYS A 269 7.10 -26.60 6.09
C LYS A 269 6.13 -27.74 5.81
N ALA A 270 4.87 -27.61 6.25
CA ALA A 270 3.84 -28.62 5.99
C ALA A 270 3.59 -28.82 4.48
N LYS A 271 3.51 -27.73 3.72
CA LYS A 271 3.36 -27.76 2.25
C LYS A 271 4.53 -28.48 1.58
N GLN A 272 5.76 -28.14 1.96
CA GLN A 272 6.97 -28.79 1.44
C GLN A 272 6.99 -30.30 1.74
N GLN A 273 6.60 -30.71 2.95
CA GLN A 273 6.53 -32.12 3.30
C GLN A 273 5.50 -32.87 2.44
N PHE A 274 4.34 -32.26 2.20
CA PHE A 274 3.30 -32.84 1.36
C PHE A 274 3.74 -33.00 -0.09
N ASP A 275 4.42 -32.01 -0.66
CA ASP A 275 4.93 -32.05 -2.05
C ASP A 275 6.05 -33.09 -2.23
N LYS A 276 6.93 -33.24 -1.24
CA LYS A 276 7.92 -34.33 -1.19
C LYS A 276 7.24 -35.70 -1.18
N ASN A 277 6.22 -35.87 -0.34
CA ASN A 277 5.50 -37.14 -0.25
C ASN A 277 4.73 -37.50 -1.53
N LYS A 278 4.29 -36.51 -2.31
CA LYS A 278 3.66 -36.72 -3.63
C LYS A 278 4.67 -37.16 -4.69
N THR A 279 5.86 -36.59 -4.67
CA THR A 279 6.93 -36.91 -5.64
C THR A 279 7.55 -38.29 -5.38
N THR A 280 7.59 -38.76 -4.13
CA THR A 280 8.02 -40.13 -3.78
C THR A 280 6.99 -41.24 -4.04
N LYS A 281 5.74 -40.89 -4.38
CA LYS A 281 4.64 -41.85 -4.66
C LYS A 281 4.34 -42.00 -6.16
N LYS A 282 5.11 -41.34 -7.03
CA LYS A 282 5.12 -41.54 -8.49
C LYS A 282 6.37 -42.29 -8.88
#